data_AF-A0A1I8CJZ2-F1
#
_entry.id   AF-A0A1I8CJZ2-F1
#
_cell.length_a   1.000
_cell.length_b   1.000
_cell.length_c   1.000
_cell.angle_alpha   90.00
_cell.angle_beta   90.00
_cell.angle_gamma   90.00
#
_symmetry.space_group_name_H-M   'P 1'
#
loop_
_entity.id
_entity.type
_entity.pdbx_description
1 polymer ?
#
loop_
_entity_poly.entity_id
_entity_poly.type
_entity_poly.pdbx_seq_one_letter_code
_entity_poly.pdbx_strand_id
1 'polypeptide(L)'
;MFNVVFVLGPPGSGKGTQCSKIQEKCNYIHLSAGDLLRAERERKDSEVGQLIESHIVNGTIVPVQITCQLLKNAMTAAQGAKGFLVDGFPRNEDNLRGWAEEMSHLATINFVLYLSCSEEICLSRCLSRGQGRTDDNVESLKKRISTYHSHTLPIIKHFEDKQMVHEIVSSGNVEEIFSQIENDFSLQCKAGYHITAIKRITTAGQDKVVGSFQIECQLLDTEADKVICNKLVSAPQCNGQLEGCSGNQFLSGFHGYSLNNDSSVVLLDPICCSSSNVKVDLFSCSSERINSVGKPFSHKLGTNDFSYRGLQCWHQYRSSDNTLLDIIFKLEVCSLTSSTYSGKRDWKLETCPPCECYCGIEQCPNGRLPVKITHKHYLPSACSCNCQCVYKCI
;
A
#
# COMPACT_ATOMS: atom_id res chain seq x y z
N MET A 1 -8.00 3.95 16.35
CA MET A 1 -8.65 2.84 15.62
C MET A 1 -7.58 1.93 15.04
N PHE A 2 -7.86 0.64 14.86
CA PHE A 2 -7.00 -0.31 14.18
C PHE A 2 -6.98 -0.02 12.66
N ASN A 3 -5.81 -0.05 12.04
CA ASN A 3 -5.69 0.06 10.58
C ASN A 3 -5.82 -1.34 9.97
N VAL A 4 -6.82 -1.56 9.13
CA VAL A 4 -7.14 -2.90 8.58
C VAL A 4 -7.03 -2.89 7.06
N VAL A 5 -6.38 -3.92 6.52
CA VAL A 5 -6.41 -4.28 5.10
C VAL A 5 -7.07 -5.64 4.98
N PHE A 6 -8.19 -5.72 4.26
CA PHE A 6 -8.77 -7.02 3.93
C PHE A 6 -7.97 -7.66 2.81
N VAL A 7 -7.61 -8.93 2.97
CA VAL A 7 -6.91 -9.68 1.93
C VAL A 7 -7.88 -10.70 1.34
N LEU A 8 -8.38 -10.40 0.14
CA LEU A 8 -9.42 -11.16 -0.55
C LEU A 8 -8.88 -11.81 -1.83
N GLY A 9 -9.58 -12.84 -2.30
CA GLY A 9 -9.24 -13.57 -3.52
C GLY A 9 -9.63 -15.06 -3.45
N PRO A 10 -9.63 -15.77 -4.58
CA PRO A 10 -10.07 -17.15 -4.66
C PRO A 10 -9.22 -18.08 -3.78
N PRO A 11 -9.74 -19.25 -3.36
CA PRO A 11 -8.91 -20.31 -2.78
C PRO A 11 -7.72 -20.62 -3.71
N GLY A 12 -6.48 -20.71 -3.18
CA GLY A 12 -5.30 -20.98 -4.01
C GLY A 12 -4.58 -19.76 -4.61
N SER A 13 -5.13 -18.55 -4.47
CA SER A 13 -4.48 -17.28 -4.90
C SER A 13 -3.18 -16.93 -4.18
N GLY A 14 -2.85 -17.59 -3.06
CA GLY A 14 -1.62 -17.33 -2.31
C GLY A 14 -1.72 -16.26 -1.22
N LYS A 15 -2.93 -15.86 -0.80
CA LYS A 15 -3.18 -14.87 0.27
C LYS A 15 -2.30 -15.05 1.50
N GLY A 16 -2.38 -16.21 2.17
CA GLY A 16 -1.60 -16.47 3.38
C GLY A 16 -0.09 -16.33 3.13
N THR A 17 0.43 -16.82 2.00
CA THR A 17 1.84 -16.69 1.63
C THR A 17 2.26 -15.22 1.49
N GLN A 18 1.44 -14.41 0.83
CA GLN A 18 1.71 -12.98 0.70
C GLN A 18 1.56 -12.26 2.04
N CYS A 19 0.56 -12.60 2.85
CA CYS A 19 0.37 -12.02 4.18
C CYS A 19 1.57 -12.28 5.10
N SER A 20 2.13 -13.49 5.09
CA SER A 20 3.35 -13.81 5.87
C SER A 20 4.53 -12.93 5.44
N LYS A 21 4.75 -12.76 4.14
CA LYS A 21 5.82 -11.89 3.63
C LYS A 21 5.62 -10.41 4.01
N ILE A 22 4.38 -9.91 3.91
CA ILE A 22 4.04 -8.53 4.29
C ILE A 22 4.25 -8.35 5.81
N GLN A 23 3.88 -9.34 6.62
CA GLN A 23 4.14 -9.30 8.06
C GLN A 23 5.64 -9.20 8.36
N GLU A 24 6.46 -10.06 7.76
CA GLU A 24 7.91 -10.09 7.96
C GLU A 24 8.61 -8.78 7.55
N LYS A 25 8.17 -8.16 6.45
CA LYS A 25 8.90 -7.03 5.83
C LYS A 25 8.27 -5.65 6.08
N CYS A 26 6.97 -5.57 6.33
CA CYS A 26 6.24 -4.31 6.36
C CYS A 26 5.67 -3.95 7.75
N ASN A 27 5.98 -4.72 8.79
CA ASN A 27 5.50 -4.53 10.17
C ASN A 27 3.96 -4.53 10.29
N TYR A 28 3.29 -5.34 9.47
CA TYR A 28 1.87 -5.67 9.63
C TYR A 28 1.72 -6.96 10.43
N ILE A 29 0.54 -7.20 11.00
CA ILE A 29 0.21 -8.49 11.60
C ILE A 29 -0.84 -9.19 10.74
N HIS A 30 -0.55 -10.44 10.38
CA HIS A 30 -1.45 -11.32 9.65
C HIS A 30 -2.44 -11.98 10.60
N LEU A 31 -3.72 -11.71 10.38
CA LEU A 31 -4.84 -12.33 11.09
C LEU A 31 -5.67 -13.14 10.10
N SER A 32 -5.44 -14.44 10.05
CA SER A 32 -6.26 -15.37 9.28
C SER A 32 -7.52 -15.73 10.08
N ALA A 33 -8.69 -15.31 9.59
CA ALA A 33 -9.96 -15.61 10.24
C ALA A 33 -10.17 -17.13 10.39
N GLY A 34 -9.73 -17.90 9.39
CA GLY A 34 -9.81 -19.36 9.44
C GLY A 34 -8.90 -19.98 10.50
N ASP A 35 -7.69 -19.44 10.71
CA ASP A 35 -6.77 -19.94 11.74
C ASP A 35 -7.25 -19.55 13.14
N LEU A 36 -7.77 -18.33 13.32
CA LEU A 36 -8.38 -17.91 14.58
C LEU A 36 -9.55 -18.81 14.97
N LEU A 37 -10.43 -19.15 14.03
CA LEU A 37 -11.54 -20.08 14.27
C LEU A 37 -11.05 -21.49 14.64
N ARG A 38 -10.04 -22.02 13.94
CA ARG A 38 -9.46 -23.33 14.26
C ARG A 38 -8.81 -23.35 15.65
N ALA A 39 -8.06 -22.31 15.99
CA ALA A 39 -7.42 -22.17 17.29
C ALA A 39 -8.47 -22.06 18.42
N GLU A 40 -9.54 -21.30 18.21
CA GLU A 40 -10.63 -21.16 19.19
C GLU A 40 -11.38 -22.49 19.38
N ARG A 41 -11.60 -23.26 18.31
CA ARG A 41 -12.15 -24.61 18.38
C ARG A 41 -11.30 -25.54 19.24
N GLU A 42 -9.99 -25.49 19.09
CA GLU A 42 -9.06 -26.38 19.80
C GLU A 42 -8.83 -25.99 21.27
N ARG A 43 -9.32 -24.81 21.67
CA ARG A 43 -9.24 -24.32 23.04
C ARG A 43 -10.21 -25.08 23.95
N LYS A 44 -9.66 -25.78 24.94
CA LYS A 44 -10.42 -26.65 25.87
C LYS A 44 -11.57 -25.93 26.59
N ASP A 45 -11.39 -24.65 26.91
CA ASP A 45 -12.36 -23.84 27.65
C ASP A 45 -13.13 -22.87 26.73
N SER A 46 -13.28 -23.19 25.44
CA SER A 46 -14.07 -22.37 24.53
C SER A 46 -15.56 -22.65 24.67
N GLU A 47 -16.33 -21.60 25.02
CA GLU A 47 -17.79 -21.64 25.03
C GLU A 47 -18.41 -21.76 23.62
N VAL A 48 -17.63 -21.41 22.58
CA VAL A 48 -18.08 -21.41 21.17
C VAL A 48 -17.40 -22.49 20.32
N GLY A 49 -16.47 -23.28 20.88
CA GLY A 49 -15.65 -24.22 20.13
C GLY A 49 -16.45 -25.30 19.40
N GLN A 50 -17.49 -25.86 20.04
CA GLN A 50 -18.39 -26.86 19.43
C GLN A 50 -19.22 -26.25 18.30
N LEU A 51 -19.69 -25.00 18.47
CA LEU A 51 -20.43 -24.29 17.42
C LEU A 51 -19.54 -24.06 16.20
N ILE A 52 -18.29 -23.63 16.40
CA ILE A 52 -17.32 -23.44 15.33
C ILE A 52 -17.07 -24.75 14.58
N GLU A 53 -16.84 -25.87 15.29
CA GLU A 53 -16.62 -27.18 14.67
C GLU A 53 -17.80 -27.59 13.78
N SER A 54 -19.03 -27.42 14.28
CA SER A 54 -20.24 -27.77 13.51
C SER A 54 -20.33 -27.00 12.19
N HIS A 55 -19.95 -25.73 12.16
CA HIS A 55 -19.95 -24.92 10.94
C HIS A 55 -18.83 -25.29 9.98
N ILE A 56 -17.61 -25.53 10.49
CA ILE A 56 -16.44 -25.92 9.69
C ILE A 56 -16.70 -27.25 8.99
N VAL A 57 -17.16 -28.28 9.71
CA VAL A 57 -17.44 -29.61 9.14
C VAL A 57 -18.49 -29.55 8.05
N ASN A 58 -19.56 -28.76 8.27
CA ASN A 58 -20.65 -28.62 7.31
C ASN A 58 -20.35 -27.64 6.17
N GLY A 59 -19.19 -26.97 6.18
CA GLY A 59 -18.83 -25.96 5.19
C GLY A 59 -19.75 -24.73 5.20
N THR A 60 -20.40 -24.46 6.32
CA THR A 60 -21.28 -23.29 6.52
C THR A 60 -20.51 -22.15 7.18
N ILE A 61 -21.06 -20.94 7.11
CA ILE A 61 -20.37 -19.74 7.61
C ILE A 61 -20.64 -19.59 9.12
N VAL A 62 -19.57 -19.50 9.90
CA VAL A 62 -19.63 -19.22 11.35
C VAL A 62 -20.29 -17.84 11.56
N PRO A 63 -21.15 -17.67 12.58
CA PRO A 63 -21.73 -16.37 12.92
C PRO A 63 -20.69 -15.25 12.97
N VAL A 64 -21.03 -14.12 12.34
CA VAL A 64 -20.09 -13.00 12.13
C VAL A 64 -19.54 -12.45 13.44
N GLN A 65 -20.37 -12.37 14.48
CA GLN A 65 -20.00 -11.84 15.80
C GLN A 65 -18.84 -12.62 16.42
N ILE A 66 -18.81 -13.95 16.26
CA ILE A 66 -17.72 -14.80 16.76
C ILE A 66 -16.41 -14.44 16.04
N THR A 67 -16.46 -14.32 14.72
CA THR A 67 -15.28 -13.99 13.91
C THR A 67 -14.78 -12.57 14.22
N CYS A 68 -15.67 -11.58 14.31
CA CYS A 68 -15.34 -10.21 14.70
C CYS A 68 -14.73 -10.14 16.10
N GLN A 69 -15.27 -10.88 17.08
CA GLN A 69 -14.74 -10.91 18.44
C GLN A 69 -13.33 -11.51 18.49
N LEU A 70 -13.08 -12.61 17.76
CA LEU A 70 -11.75 -13.21 17.67
C LEU A 70 -10.74 -12.27 17.01
N LEU A 71 -11.13 -11.60 15.93
CA LEU A 71 -10.31 -10.59 15.26
C LEU A 71 -10.01 -9.42 16.20
N LYS A 72 -11.01 -8.89 16.91
CA LYS A 72 -10.86 -7.82 17.91
C LYS A 72 -9.89 -8.19 19.02
N ASN A 73 -10.01 -9.39 19.58
CA ASN A 73 -9.11 -9.88 20.62
C ASN A 73 -7.67 -9.96 20.12
N ALA A 74 -7.48 -10.53 18.92
CA ALA A 74 -6.16 -10.65 18.31
C ALA A 74 -5.53 -9.27 17.99
N MET A 75 -6.32 -8.32 17.48
CA MET A 75 -5.87 -6.95 17.23
C MET A 75 -5.50 -6.22 18.52
N THR A 76 -6.27 -6.41 19.60
CA THR A 76 -6.03 -5.76 20.89
C THR A 76 -4.78 -6.29 21.59
N ALA A 77 -4.50 -7.60 21.46
CA ALA A 77 -3.32 -8.23 22.04
C ALA A 77 -2.02 -7.83 21.34
N ALA A 78 -2.11 -7.35 20.10
CA ALA A 78 -0.97 -6.96 19.29
C ALA A 78 -0.51 -5.51 19.59
N GLN A 79 0.75 -5.35 20.01
CA GLN A 79 1.37 -4.04 20.24
C GLN A 79 2.33 -3.68 19.09
N GLY A 80 2.39 -2.39 18.72
CA GLY A 80 3.41 -1.84 17.82
C GLY A 80 3.25 -2.12 16.31
N ALA A 81 2.15 -2.75 15.89
CA ALA A 81 1.88 -3.04 14.48
C ALA A 81 1.49 -1.79 13.68
N LYS A 82 1.95 -1.70 12.43
CA LYS A 82 1.53 -0.66 11.46
C LYS A 82 0.05 -0.81 11.07
N GLY A 83 -0.42 -2.05 11.04
CA GLY A 83 -1.81 -2.43 10.73
C GLY A 83 -1.99 -3.94 10.70
N PHE A 84 -3.20 -4.37 10.36
CA PHE A 84 -3.61 -5.78 10.37
C PHE A 84 -4.06 -6.22 8.98
N LEU A 85 -3.54 -7.36 8.53
CA LEU A 85 -3.97 -8.04 7.31
C LEU A 85 -5.01 -9.08 7.71
N VAL A 86 -6.28 -8.80 7.42
CA VAL A 86 -7.37 -9.72 7.73
C VAL A 86 -7.57 -10.64 6.51
N ASP A 87 -7.05 -11.87 6.60
CA ASP A 87 -7.09 -12.86 5.52
C ASP A 87 -8.33 -13.75 5.66
N GLY A 88 -9.09 -13.82 4.57
CA GLY A 88 -10.25 -14.71 4.47
C GLY A 88 -11.48 -14.21 5.21
N PHE A 89 -11.59 -12.90 5.45
CA PHE A 89 -12.80 -12.22 5.93
C PHE A 89 -12.81 -10.78 5.36
N PRO A 90 -13.97 -10.20 5.01
CA PRO A 90 -15.30 -10.82 4.95
C PRO A 90 -15.45 -11.80 3.78
N ARG A 91 -16.29 -12.84 3.93
CA ARG A 91 -16.53 -13.85 2.88
C ARG A 91 -17.88 -13.72 2.18
N ASN A 92 -18.85 -13.11 2.83
CA ASN A 92 -20.18 -12.82 2.30
C ASN A 92 -20.68 -11.44 2.79
N GLU A 93 -21.84 -11.02 2.30
CA GLU A 93 -22.50 -9.77 2.69
C GLU A 93 -22.79 -9.68 4.19
N ASP A 94 -23.23 -10.78 4.82
CA ASP A 94 -23.50 -10.82 6.27
C ASP A 94 -22.24 -10.56 7.10
N ASN A 95 -21.09 -11.07 6.66
CA ASN A 95 -19.80 -10.78 7.28
C ASN A 95 -19.44 -9.29 7.17
N LEU A 96 -19.69 -8.69 6.00
CA LEU A 96 -19.42 -7.27 5.79
C LEU A 96 -20.32 -6.38 6.66
N ARG A 97 -21.62 -6.71 6.76
CA ARG A 97 -22.56 -5.99 7.62
C ARG A 97 -22.22 -6.15 9.09
N GLY A 98 -21.96 -7.37 9.55
CA GLY A 98 -21.57 -7.59 10.95
C GLY A 98 -20.23 -6.91 11.27
N TRP A 99 -19.29 -6.81 10.33
CA TRP A 99 -18.10 -5.97 10.53
C TRP A 99 -18.46 -4.50 10.72
N ALA A 100 -19.36 -3.95 9.90
CA ALA A 100 -19.79 -2.56 10.01
C ALA A 100 -20.46 -2.28 11.37
N GLU A 101 -21.23 -3.23 11.90
CA GLU A 101 -21.88 -3.12 13.21
C GLU A 101 -20.87 -3.23 14.37
N GLU A 102 -20.04 -4.27 14.36
CA GLU A 102 -19.20 -4.65 15.51
C GLU A 102 -17.84 -3.94 15.54
N MET A 103 -17.29 -3.56 14.38
CA MET A 103 -15.88 -3.16 14.25
C MET A 103 -15.68 -1.74 13.73
N SER A 104 -16.68 -1.08 13.13
CA SER A 104 -16.51 0.25 12.50
C SER A 104 -16.04 1.35 13.45
N HIS A 105 -16.38 1.26 14.73
CA HIS A 105 -15.95 2.22 15.76
C HIS A 105 -14.54 1.93 16.31
N LEU A 106 -13.99 0.74 16.01
CA LEU A 106 -12.68 0.30 16.49
C LEU A 106 -11.64 0.25 15.38
N ALA A 107 -12.05 0.03 14.14
CA ALA A 107 -11.17 -0.25 13.01
C ALA A 107 -11.52 0.56 11.77
N THR A 108 -10.49 1.11 11.12
CA THR A 108 -10.58 1.76 9.81
C THR A 108 -10.17 0.74 8.75
N ILE A 109 -11.03 0.51 7.75
CA ILE A 109 -10.65 -0.27 6.57
C ILE A 109 -9.89 0.66 5.64
N ASN A 110 -8.59 0.41 5.47
CA ASN A 110 -7.74 1.22 4.61
C ASN A 110 -8.02 0.90 3.13
N PHE A 111 -8.00 -0.38 2.78
CA PHE A 111 -8.31 -0.89 1.45
C PHE A 111 -8.45 -2.42 1.47
N VAL A 112 -8.86 -2.98 0.33
CA VAL A 112 -8.88 -4.42 0.06
C VAL A 112 -7.70 -4.75 -0.85
N LEU A 113 -6.79 -5.60 -0.39
CA LEU A 113 -5.79 -6.25 -1.24
C LEU A 113 -6.44 -7.47 -1.89
N TYR A 114 -6.75 -7.37 -3.18
CA TYR A 114 -7.36 -8.45 -3.94
C TYR A 114 -6.29 -9.19 -4.75
N LEU A 115 -6.01 -10.44 -4.37
CA LEU A 115 -5.15 -11.33 -5.16
C LEU A 115 -5.98 -12.08 -6.19
N SER A 116 -6.10 -11.52 -7.39
CA SER A 116 -6.84 -12.16 -8.48
C SER A 116 -6.03 -13.30 -9.09
N CYS A 117 -6.71 -14.37 -9.49
CA CYS A 117 -6.06 -15.57 -10.02
C CYS A 117 -7.05 -16.36 -10.86
N SER A 118 -6.60 -16.98 -11.95
CA SER A 118 -7.46 -17.86 -12.72
C SER A 118 -7.83 -19.11 -11.91
N GLU A 119 -9.01 -19.65 -12.18
CA GLU A 119 -9.50 -20.86 -11.53
C GLU A 119 -8.55 -22.04 -11.76
N GLU A 120 -8.02 -22.18 -12.97
CA GLU A 120 -7.06 -23.24 -13.34
C GLU A 120 -5.80 -23.21 -12.47
N ILE A 121 -5.21 -22.02 -12.28
CA ILE A 121 -4.01 -21.86 -11.43
C ILE A 121 -4.37 -22.14 -9.96
N CYS A 122 -5.53 -21.66 -9.51
CA CYS A 122 -6.02 -21.90 -8.15
C CYS A 122 -6.20 -23.39 -7.85
N LEU A 123 -6.84 -24.12 -8.76
CA LEU A 123 -7.06 -25.56 -8.68
C LEU A 123 -5.72 -26.30 -8.63
N SER A 124 -4.82 -26.00 -9.58
CA SER A 124 -3.48 -26.60 -9.63
C SER A 124 -2.69 -26.38 -8.34
N ARG A 125 -2.71 -25.15 -7.79
CA ARG A 125 -2.04 -24.81 -6.51
C ARG A 125 -2.65 -25.52 -5.31
N CYS A 126 -3.97 -25.68 -5.26
CA CYS A 126 -4.61 -26.39 -4.15
C CYS A 126 -4.34 -27.89 -4.20
N LEU A 127 -4.35 -28.50 -5.40
CA LEU A 127 -4.07 -29.93 -5.58
C LEU A 127 -2.60 -30.29 -5.32
N SER A 128 -1.67 -29.43 -5.74
CA SER A 128 -0.22 -29.62 -5.50
C SER A 128 0.19 -29.45 -4.04
N ARG A 129 -0.61 -28.73 -3.23
CA ARG A 129 -0.39 -28.55 -1.79
C ARG A 129 -0.74 -29.77 -0.93
N GLY A 130 -1.11 -30.90 -1.53
CA GLY A 130 -1.84 -32.03 -0.96
C GLY A 130 -1.31 -32.75 0.30
N GLN A 131 -0.92 -32.06 1.37
CA GLN A 131 -0.60 -32.61 2.71
C GLN A 131 -0.77 -31.56 3.84
N GLY A 132 -1.99 -31.25 4.28
CA GLY A 132 -2.11 -30.48 5.54
C GLY A 132 -3.49 -30.03 5.99
N ARG A 133 -4.52 -30.13 5.15
CA ARG A 133 -5.89 -29.81 5.52
C ARG A 133 -6.79 -31.01 5.24
N THR A 134 -7.47 -31.49 6.27
CA THR A 134 -8.37 -32.64 6.20
C THR A 134 -9.57 -32.41 5.27
N ASP A 135 -9.81 -31.17 4.86
CA ASP A 135 -10.88 -30.74 3.97
C ASP A 135 -10.44 -30.40 2.53
N ASP A 136 -9.18 -30.60 2.12
CA ASP A 136 -8.72 -30.28 0.75
C ASP A 136 -8.94 -31.46 -0.22
N ASN A 137 -10.20 -31.77 -0.55
CA ASN A 137 -10.55 -32.67 -1.65
C ASN A 137 -11.13 -31.89 -2.85
N VAL A 138 -11.18 -32.52 -4.04
CA VAL A 138 -11.61 -31.83 -5.27
C VAL A 138 -13.03 -31.25 -5.15
N GLU A 139 -13.93 -31.95 -4.47
CA GLU A 139 -15.32 -31.53 -4.31
C GLU A 139 -15.47 -30.33 -3.36
N SER A 140 -14.76 -30.34 -2.23
CA SER A 140 -14.76 -29.22 -1.28
C SER A 140 -14.11 -27.98 -1.91
N LEU A 141 -13.08 -28.16 -2.73
CA LEU A 141 -12.42 -27.06 -3.44
C LEU A 141 -13.37 -26.41 -4.45
N LYS A 142 -14.12 -27.22 -5.23
CA LYS A 142 -15.17 -26.71 -6.14
C LYS A 142 -16.25 -25.93 -5.38
N LYS A 143 -16.70 -26.43 -4.23
CA LYS A 143 -17.67 -25.71 -3.37
C LYS A 143 -17.11 -24.37 -2.90
N ARG A 144 -15.83 -24.33 -2.50
CA ARG A 144 -15.16 -23.09 -2.05
C ARG A 144 -15.00 -22.07 -3.18
N ILE A 145 -14.69 -22.52 -4.40
CA ILE A 145 -14.62 -21.65 -5.59
C ILE A 145 -16.02 -21.10 -5.93
N SER A 146 -17.04 -21.96 -5.94
CA SER A 146 -18.43 -21.54 -6.15
C SER A 146 -18.89 -20.51 -5.10
N THR A 147 -18.57 -20.75 -3.82
CA THR A 147 -18.84 -19.82 -2.72
C THR A 147 -18.13 -18.49 -2.92
N TYR A 148 -16.86 -18.52 -3.36
CA TYR A 148 -16.10 -17.31 -3.66
C TYR A 148 -16.80 -16.47 -4.75
N HIS A 149 -17.23 -17.07 -5.85
CA HIS A 149 -17.92 -16.36 -6.93
C HIS A 149 -19.28 -15.80 -6.52
N SER A 150 -20.06 -16.56 -5.77
CA SER A 150 -21.42 -16.18 -5.37
C SER A 150 -21.45 -15.18 -4.21
N HIS A 151 -20.50 -15.24 -3.28
CA HIS A 151 -20.56 -14.47 -2.04
C HIS A 151 -19.40 -13.50 -1.83
N THR A 152 -18.17 -13.86 -2.20
CA THR A 152 -17.00 -12.99 -1.95
C THR A 152 -16.78 -11.99 -3.08
N LEU A 153 -16.99 -12.38 -4.34
CA LEU A 153 -16.83 -11.47 -5.48
C LEU A 153 -17.76 -10.25 -5.43
N PRO A 154 -19.04 -10.35 -5.01
CA PRO A 154 -19.88 -9.17 -4.80
C PRO A 154 -19.32 -8.18 -3.77
N ILE A 155 -18.62 -8.67 -2.74
CA ILE A 155 -17.96 -7.80 -1.75
C ILE A 155 -16.79 -7.06 -2.40
N ILE A 156 -15.98 -7.76 -3.20
CA ILE A 156 -14.89 -7.12 -3.94
C ILE A 156 -15.46 -6.00 -4.80
N LYS A 157 -16.52 -6.29 -5.58
CA LYS A 157 -17.23 -5.27 -6.39
C LYS A 157 -17.74 -4.09 -5.56
N HIS A 158 -18.31 -4.35 -4.38
CA HIS A 158 -18.74 -3.29 -3.47
C HIS A 158 -17.58 -2.35 -3.06
N PHE A 159 -16.37 -2.88 -2.88
CA PHE A 159 -15.18 -2.07 -2.60
C PHE A 159 -14.55 -1.47 -3.87
N GLU A 160 -14.69 -2.12 -5.04
CA GLU A 160 -14.28 -1.56 -6.35
C GLU A 160 -15.08 -0.30 -6.67
N ASP A 161 -16.40 -0.32 -6.48
CA ASP A 161 -17.30 0.83 -6.66
C ASP A 161 -16.91 2.00 -5.75
N LYS A 162 -16.26 1.70 -4.61
CA LYS A 162 -15.74 2.68 -3.65
C LYS A 162 -14.27 3.06 -3.90
N GLN A 163 -13.64 2.55 -4.95
CA GLN A 163 -12.23 2.79 -5.26
C GLN A 163 -11.26 2.33 -4.14
N MET A 164 -11.64 1.28 -3.42
CA MET A 164 -10.88 0.75 -2.28
C MET A 164 -10.17 -0.58 -2.59
N VAL A 165 -10.22 -1.08 -3.83
CA VAL A 165 -9.61 -2.36 -4.20
C VAL A 165 -8.25 -2.15 -4.86
N HIS A 166 -7.28 -2.92 -4.39
CA HIS A 166 -5.93 -3.02 -4.93
C HIS A 166 -5.78 -4.41 -5.50
N GLU A 167 -6.02 -4.54 -6.79
CA GLU A 167 -5.93 -5.82 -7.47
C GLU A 167 -4.47 -6.12 -7.86
N ILE A 168 -4.00 -7.30 -7.46
CA ILE A 168 -2.70 -7.86 -7.86
C ILE A 168 -2.93 -9.21 -8.51
N VAL A 169 -2.52 -9.34 -9.76
CA VAL A 169 -2.61 -10.60 -10.50
C VAL A 169 -1.60 -11.60 -9.92
N SER A 170 -2.11 -12.65 -9.31
CA SER A 170 -1.33 -13.63 -8.54
C SER A 170 -0.92 -14.87 -9.34
N SER A 171 -0.75 -14.77 -10.66
CA SER A 171 -0.34 -15.89 -11.53
C SER A 171 1.17 -16.16 -11.54
N GLY A 172 2.00 -15.19 -11.12
CA GLY A 172 3.47 -15.28 -11.11
C GLY A 172 4.07 -16.05 -9.93
N ASN A 173 5.39 -15.92 -9.76
CA ASN A 173 6.08 -16.50 -8.61
C ASN A 173 5.87 -15.66 -7.34
N VAL A 174 6.18 -16.25 -6.18
CA VAL A 174 5.86 -15.63 -4.88
C VAL A 174 6.57 -14.29 -4.69
N GLU A 175 7.84 -14.18 -5.10
CA GLU A 175 8.63 -12.95 -4.94
C GLU A 175 8.18 -11.85 -5.88
N GLU A 176 7.81 -12.17 -7.12
CA GLU A 176 7.27 -11.20 -8.09
C GLU A 176 5.97 -10.59 -7.58
N ILE A 177 5.04 -11.43 -7.11
CA ILE A 177 3.76 -10.99 -6.56
C ILE A 177 4.00 -10.13 -5.32
N PHE A 178 4.87 -10.58 -4.41
CA PHE A 178 5.20 -9.81 -3.21
C PHE A 178 5.82 -8.47 -3.56
N SER A 179 6.71 -8.44 -4.55
CA SER A 179 7.37 -7.25 -5.02
C SER A 179 6.39 -6.20 -5.56
N GLN A 180 5.31 -6.62 -6.22
CA GLN A 180 4.25 -5.70 -6.64
C GLN A 180 3.54 -5.09 -5.42
N ILE A 181 3.16 -5.94 -4.47
CA ILE A 181 2.51 -5.52 -3.22
C ILE A 181 3.39 -4.55 -2.42
N GLU A 182 4.69 -4.85 -2.29
CA GLU A 182 5.65 -4.04 -1.55
C GLU A 182 5.87 -2.65 -2.16
N ASN A 183 5.84 -2.52 -3.50
CA ASN A 183 5.96 -1.22 -4.16
C ASN A 183 4.77 -0.31 -3.79
N ASP A 184 3.55 -0.85 -3.78
CA ASP A 184 2.35 -0.11 -3.38
C ASP A 184 2.43 0.44 -1.95
N PHE A 185 3.05 -0.31 -1.03
CA PHE A 185 3.19 0.10 0.36
C PHE A 185 4.37 1.06 0.61
N SER A 186 5.35 1.08 -0.29
CA SER A 186 6.62 1.79 -0.10
C SER A 186 6.68 3.16 -0.77
N LEU A 187 5.65 3.63 -1.47
CA LEU A 187 5.64 4.99 -2.05
C LEU A 187 4.83 6.03 -1.27
N GLN A 188 4.31 5.65 -0.09
CA GLN A 188 3.44 6.50 0.72
C GLN A 188 4.13 6.99 2.01
N CYS A 189 4.04 8.30 2.28
CA CYS A 189 4.37 8.87 3.59
C CYS A 189 3.35 8.45 4.67
N LYS A 190 3.72 8.48 5.95
CA LYS A 190 2.78 8.18 7.06
C LYS A 190 1.57 9.14 7.04
N ALA A 191 0.42 8.69 7.56
CA ALA A 191 -0.75 9.55 7.75
C ALA A 191 -0.38 10.81 8.55
N GLY A 192 -0.89 11.97 8.10
CA GLY A 192 -0.51 13.28 8.64
C GLY A 192 0.79 13.84 8.09
N TYR A 193 1.52 13.13 7.23
CA TYR A 193 2.69 13.63 6.52
C TYR A 193 2.38 13.91 5.04
N HIS A 194 3.12 14.83 4.45
CA HIS A 194 3.14 15.07 3.00
C HIS A 194 4.54 14.89 2.44
N ILE A 195 4.62 14.67 1.14
CA ILE A 195 5.89 14.59 0.41
C ILE A 195 6.43 16.00 0.21
N THR A 196 7.71 16.22 0.54
CA THR A 196 8.42 17.50 0.33
C THR A 196 9.57 17.41 -0.67
N ALA A 197 10.10 16.22 -0.90
CA ALA A 197 11.15 16.01 -1.89
C ALA A 197 11.17 14.56 -2.39
N ILE A 198 11.54 14.41 -3.65
CA ILE A 198 11.81 13.11 -4.28
C ILE A 198 13.16 13.21 -4.96
N LYS A 199 14.06 12.29 -4.60
CA LYS A 199 15.44 12.27 -5.09
C LYS A 199 15.76 10.90 -5.65
N ARG A 200 16.27 10.86 -6.88
CA ARG A 200 16.90 9.65 -7.41
C ARG A 200 18.36 9.61 -6.95
N ILE A 201 18.74 8.56 -6.25
CA ILE A 201 20.11 8.29 -5.82
C ILE A 201 20.75 7.35 -6.84
N THR A 202 21.73 7.86 -7.58
CA THR A 202 22.60 7.05 -8.43
C THR A 202 23.81 6.60 -7.62
N THR A 203 24.02 5.29 -7.50
CA THR A 203 25.25 4.73 -6.94
C THR A 203 26.39 4.95 -7.93
N ALA A 204 27.51 5.49 -7.47
CA ALA A 204 28.68 5.75 -8.30
C ALA A 204 29.37 4.42 -8.68
N GLY A 205 29.36 4.07 -9.97
CA GLY A 205 30.02 2.88 -10.51
C GLY A 205 29.60 2.61 -11.96
N GLN A 206 30.50 2.07 -12.77
CA GLN A 206 30.37 1.86 -14.22
C GLN A 206 29.27 0.83 -14.56
N ASP A 207 28.04 1.30 -14.54
CA ASP A 207 26.93 0.98 -15.44
C ASP A 207 25.74 1.71 -14.84
N LYS A 208 25.05 2.53 -15.64
CA LYS A 208 23.93 3.37 -15.18
C LYS A 208 22.71 2.50 -14.85
N VAL A 209 22.81 1.71 -13.78
CA VAL A 209 21.76 0.82 -13.29
C VAL A 209 20.74 1.62 -12.46
N VAL A 210 19.50 1.16 -12.52
CA VAL A 210 18.27 1.74 -11.93
C VAL A 210 18.53 2.35 -10.54
N GLY A 211 18.55 3.69 -10.49
CA GLY A 211 18.81 4.43 -9.25
C GLY A 211 17.74 4.23 -8.18
N SER A 212 18.19 4.12 -6.93
CA SER A 212 17.35 4.12 -5.73
C SER A 212 16.57 5.44 -5.61
N PHE A 213 15.45 5.44 -4.90
CA PHE A 213 14.68 6.64 -4.59
C PHE A 213 14.76 6.99 -3.11
N GLN A 214 14.84 8.28 -2.83
CA GLN A 214 14.68 8.86 -1.50
C GLN A 214 13.47 9.80 -1.53
N ILE A 215 12.55 9.57 -0.60
CA ILE A 215 11.33 10.32 -0.39
C ILE A 215 11.48 11.04 0.95
N GLU A 216 11.30 12.35 0.93
CA GLU A 216 11.31 13.16 2.16
C GLU A 216 9.87 13.50 2.52
N CYS A 217 9.48 13.12 3.74
CA CYS A 217 8.15 13.33 4.28
C CYS A 217 8.23 14.33 5.44
N GLN A 218 7.32 15.30 5.45
CA GLN A 218 7.19 16.29 6.52
C GLN A 218 5.83 16.17 7.19
N LEU A 219 5.78 16.37 8.51
CA LEU A 219 4.52 16.36 9.27
C LEU A 219 3.69 17.60 8.90
N LEU A 220 2.39 17.39 8.68
CA LEU A 220 1.38 18.44 8.45
C LEU A 220 0.27 18.43 9.48
N ASP A 221 -0.07 17.26 10.03
CA ASP A 221 -1.12 17.14 11.02
C ASP A 221 -0.70 16.14 12.10
N THR A 222 -0.70 16.60 13.35
CA THR A 222 -0.43 15.74 14.51
C THR A 222 -1.59 14.80 14.82
N GLU A 223 -2.79 15.12 14.36
CA GLU A 223 -4.02 14.32 14.55
C GLU A 223 -4.22 13.38 13.35
N ALA A 224 -3.34 12.39 13.23
CA ALA A 224 -3.30 11.47 12.09
C ALA A 224 -4.62 10.70 11.86
N ASP A 225 -5.46 10.55 12.89
CA ASP A 225 -6.78 9.93 12.84
C ASP A 225 -7.82 10.78 12.10
N LYS A 226 -7.61 12.10 11.98
CA LYS A 226 -8.46 13.01 11.20
C LYS A 226 -8.04 13.12 9.73
N VAL A 227 -6.97 12.45 9.34
CA VAL A 227 -6.44 12.48 7.97
C VAL A 227 -7.12 11.39 7.15
N ILE A 228 -7.83 11.81 6.11
CA ILE A 228 -8.52 10.91 5.17
C ILE A 228 -7.73 10.89 3.87
N CYS A 229 -7.21 9.72 3.50
CA CYS A 229 -6.41 9.51 2.30
C CYS A 229 -7.12 8.61 1.30
N ASN A 230 -7.17 9.02 0.05
CA ASN A 230 -7.73 8.24 -1.05
C ASN A 230 -6.69 8.10 -2.16
N LYS A 231 -6.64 6.94 -2.79
CA LYS A 231 -5.88 6.75 -4.03
C LYS A 231 -6.68 7.33 -5.19
N LEU A 232 -6.01 7.97 -6.15
CA LEU A 232 -6.66 8.39 -7.38
C LEU A 232 -6.54 7.29 -8.42
N VAL A 233 -7.65 6.68 -8.82
CA VAL A 233 -7.70 5.47 -9.68
C VAL A 233 -7.56 5.81 -11.16
N SER A 234 -6.56 6.60 -11.53
CA SER A 234 -6.30 6.87 -12.95
C SER A 234 -4.82 7.01 -13.23
N ALA A 235 -4.32 6.11 -14.08
CA ALA A 235 -3.04 6.26 -14.75
C ALA A 235 -2.96 7.64 -15.42
N PRO A 236 -1.85 8.37 -15.27
CA PRO A 236 -1.64 9.60 -16.00
C PRO A 236 -1.80 9.38 -17.48
N GLN A 237 -2.67 10.15 -18.10
CA GLN A 237 -2.88 10.11 -19.53
C GLN A 237 -1.76 10.86 -20.26
N CYS A 238 -0.90 11.60 -19.54
CA CYS A 238 0.21 12.38 -20.09
C CYS A 238 -0.23 13.26 -21.28
N ASN A 239 -1.43 13.84 -21.14
CA ASN A 239 -2.10 14.66 -22.14
C ASN A 239 -1.98 16.18 -21.84
N GLY A 240 -1.16 16.54 -20.85
CA GLY A 240 -0.97 17.91 -20.39
C GLY A 240 -2.05 18.45 -19.44
N GLN A 241 -3.11 17.67 -19.15
CA GLN A 241 -4.08 18.05 -18.12
C GLN A 241 -3.49 17.83 -16.73
N LEU A 242 -3.98 18.61 -15.76
CA LEU A 242 -3.58 18.46 -14.36
C LEU A 242 -4.26 17.21 -13.79
N GLU A 243 -3.44 16.25 -13.39
CA GLU A 243 -3.87 14.97 -12.81
C GLU A 243 -3.35 14.89 -11.37
N GLY A 244 -4.24 14.74 -10.38
CA GLY A 244 -3.83 14.68 -8.98
C GLY A 244 -4.86 15.19 -7.98
N CYS A 245 -4.37 15.55 -6.79
CA CYS A 245 -5.15 15.99 -5.64
C CYS A 245 -5.89 17.31 -5.90
N SER A 246 -7.22 17.28 -5.78
CA SER A 246 -8.08 18.44 -6.05
C SER A 246 -8.57 19.11 -4.76
N GLY A 247 -9.06 20.35 -4.87
CA GLY A 247 -9.49 21.17 -3.73
C GLY A 247 -8.50 21.19 -2.55
N ASN A 248 -9.00 20.86 -1.36
CA ASN A 248 -8.24 20.92 -0.10
C ASN A 248 -7.42 19.66 0.19
N GLN A 249 -6.97 18.96 -0.85
CA GLN A 249 -6.17 17.74 -0.73
C GLN A 249 -4.69 18.01 -0.98
N PHE A 250 -3.83 17.23 -0.33
CA PHE A 250 -2.38 17.24 -0.47
C PHE A 250 -1.83 15.85 -0.81
N LEU A 251 -0.70 15.83 -1.52
CA LEU A 251 -0.05 14.59 -1.93
C LEU A 251 0.70 13.93 -0.76
N SER A 252 0.34 12.68 -0.46
CA SER A 252 1.00 11.82 0.54
C SER A 252 1.65 10.57 -0.07
N GLY A 253 1.48 10.35 -1.37
CA GLY A 253 2.09 9.26 -2.15
C GLY A 253 2.23 9.69 -3.60
N PHE A 254 3.24 9.20 -4.32
CA PHE A 254 3.57 9.67 -5.68
C PHE A 254 3.83 8.51 -6.65
N HIS A 255 3.91 8.84 -7.95
CA HIS A 255 4.16 7.88 -9.02
C HIS A 255 5.65 7.56 -9.14
N GLY A 256 5.99 6.28 -9.28
CA GLY A 256 7.35 5.85 -9.61
C GLY A 256 7.40 5.20 -11.00
N TYR A 257 8.00 5.86 -11.99
CA TYR A 257 8.27 5.23 -13.28
C TYR A 257 9.67 4.59 -13.25
N SER A 258 9.73 3.26 -13.31
CA SER A 258 10.97 2.56 -13.64
C SER A 258 10.92 2.16 -15.10
N LEU A 259 11.61 2.91 -15.97
CA LEU A 259 11.75 2.53 -17.38
C LEU A 259 13.00 1.67 -17.52
N ASN A 260 12.82 0.36 -17.64
CA ASN A 260 13.87 -0.56 -18.08
C ASN A 260 13.76 -0.82 -19.59
N ASN A 261 14.80 -1.39 -20.20
CA ASN A 261 14.81 -1.75 -21.64
C ASN A 261 13.70 -2.76 -22.01
N ASP A 262 13.17 -3.46 -21.02
CA ASP A 262 12.11 -4.46 -21.06
C ASP A 262 10.70 -3.86 -20.91
N SER A 263 10.56 -2.53 -20.89
CA SER A 263 9.27 -1.81 -20.95
C SER A 263 8.29 -2.10 -19.80
N SER A 264 8.78 -2.61 -18.67
CA SER A 264 7.95 -2.85 -17.49
C SER A 264 7.68 -1.56 -16.73
N VAL A 265 6.46 -1.03 -16.82
CA VAL A 265 6.02 0.16 -16.07
C VAL A 265 5.25 -0.30 -14.83
N VAL A 266 5.73 0.06 -13.65
CA VAL A 266 4.92 -0.06 -12.42
C VAL A 266 4.17 1.26 -12.26
N LEU A 267 2.86 1.25 -12.48
CA LEU A 267 2.01 2.41 -12.29
C LEU A 267 1.48 2.38 -10.86
N LEU A 268 1.79 3.40 -10.07
CA LEU A 268 1.36 3.52 -8.68
C LEU A 268 0.62 4.83 -8.52
N ASP A 269 -0.66 4.73 -8.18
CA ASP A 269 -1.58 5.86 -8.09
C ASP A 269 -1.17 6.87 -7.00
N PRO A 270 -1.38 8.17 -7.22
CA PRO A 270 -1.05 9.19 -6.24
C PRO A 270 -2.04 9.10 -5.09
N ILE A 271 -1.54 9.30 -3.88
CA ILE A 271 -2.36 9.24 -2.67
C ILE A 271 -2.63 10.66 -2.23
N CYS A 272 -3.90 11.02 -2.28
CA CYS A 272 -4.38 12.35 -1.92
C CYS A 272 -5.05 12.30 -0.56
N CYS A 273 -4.47 13.05 0.38
CA CYS A 273 -4.98 13.14 1.73
C CYS A 273 -5.66 14.48 1.96
N SER A 274 -6.62 14.51 2.87
CA SER A 274 -7.28 15.71 3.37
C SER A 274 -7.34 15.65 4.87
N SER A 275 -7.34 16.81 5.51
CA SER A 275 -7.61 16.94 6.94
C SER A 275 -8.42 18.21 7.17
N SER A 276 -9.32 18.16 8.16
CA SER A 276 -10.02 19.36 8.65
C SER A 276 -9.06 20.40 9.23
N ASN A 277 -7.86 20.00 9.65
CA ASN A 277 -6.86 20.87 10.25
C ASN A 277 -5.94 21.55 9.22
N VAL A 278 -5.92 21.08 7.97
CA VAL A 278 -5.04 21.56 6.90
C VAL A 278 -5.85 22.31 5.86
N LYS A 279 -5.39 23.49 5.45
CA LYS A 279 -5.99 24.30 4.38
C LYS A 279 -4.97 24.63 3.30
N VAL A 280 -5.29 24.28 2.07
CA VAL A 280 -4.46 24.54 0.88
C VAL A 280 -4.95 25.81 0.18
N ASP A 281 -4.04 26.75 -0.07
CA ASP A 281 -4.34 28.00 -0.78
C ASP A 281 -4.25 27.79 -2.30
N LEU A 282 -5.42 27.62 -2.92
CA LEU A 282 -5.57 27.38 -4.35
C LEU A 282 -5.11 28.55 -5.23
N PHE A 283 -4.98 29.75 -4.68
CA PHE A 283 -4.58 30.95 -5.43
C PHE A 283 -3.06 31.18 -5.42
N SER A 284 -2.34 30.45 -4.58
CA SER A 284 -0.88 30.52 -4.45
C SER A 284 -0.12 29.52 -5.33
N CYS A 285 -0.84 28.74 -6.15
CA CYS A 285 -0.28 27.63 -6.89
C CYS A 285 0.72 28.07 -7.97
N SER A 286 1.82 27.32 -8.07
CA SER A 286 2.83 27.49 -9.10
C SER A 286 3.21 26.13 -9.71
N SER A 287 3.63 26.11 -10.97
CA SER A 287 4.06 24.88 -11.65
C SER A 287 5.59 24.78 -11.66
N GLU A 288 6.12 23.70 -11.08
CA GLU A 288 7.54 23.41 -11.08
C GLU A 288 7.86 22.23 -12.02
N ARG A 289 8.87 22.38 -12.88
CA ARG A 289 9.34 21.30 -13.77
C ARG A 289 10.23 20.34 -13.00
N ILE A 290 9.93 19.04 -13.05
CA ILE A 290 10.65 18.06 -12.22
C ILE A 290 11.78 17.30 -12.93
N ASN A 291 11.81 17.27 -14.27
CA ASN A 291 12.80 16.50 -15.01
C ASN A 291 13.49 17.31 -16.12
N SER A 292 14.72 16.89 -16.43
CA SER A 292 15.56 17.41 -17.52
C SER A 292 16.16 16.24 -18.30
N VAL A 293 16.19 16.35 -19.62
CA VAL A 293 16.67 15.30 -20.53
C VAL A 293 18.06 14.80 -20.10
N GLY A 294 18.18 13.49 -19.84
CA GLY A 294 19.45 12.81 -19.59
C GLY A 294 20.17 13.13 -18.27
N LYS A 295 19.54 13.87 -17.34
CA LYS A 295 20.14 14.21 -16.02
C LYS A 295 19.37 13.55 -14.88
N PRO A 296 20.05 13.14 -13.78
CA PRO A 296 19.37 12.78 -12.53
C PRO A 296 18.48 13.94 -12.09
N PHE A 297 17.26 13.63 -11.66
CA PHE A 297 16.40 14.64 -11.07
C PHE A 297 16.51 14.59 -9.55
N SER A 298 16.64 15.77 -8.96
CA SER A 298 16.47 16.00 -7.53
C SER A 298 15.54 17.18 -7.43
N HIS A 299 14.33 16.94 -6.94
CA HIS A 299 13.33 17.97 -6.78
C HIS A 299 12.99 18.09 -5.30
N LYS A 300 13.19 19.29 -4.75
CA LYS A 300 12.99 19.61 -3.34
C LYS A 300 12.23 20.93 -3.28
N LEU A 301 11.13 20.94 -2.53
CA LEU A 301 10.42 22.18 -2.25
C LEU A 301 11.22 23.07 -1.28
N GLY A 302 11.25 24.37 -1.57
CA GLY A 302 11.81 25.38 -0.67
C GLY A 302 11.02 25.51 0.65
N THR A 303 11.61 26.17 1.65
CA THR A 303 11.11 26.24 3.05
C THR A 303 9.85 27.10 3.27
N ASN A 304 9.01 27.29 2.25
CA ASN A 304 7.79 28.10 2.35
C ASN A 304 6.54 27.22 2.09
N ASP A 305 6.22 26.33 3.03
CA ASP A 305 4.91 25.67 3.20
C ASP A 305 4.16 25.28 1.91
N PHE A 306 4.82 24.61 0.96
CA PHE A 306 4.19 24.18 -0.28
C PHE A 306 3.75 22.69 -0.23
N SER A 307 2.55 22.40 -0.73
CA SER A 307 2.01 21.05 -0.97
C SER A 307 1.98 20.75 -2.45
N TYR A 308 2.45 19.57 -2.85
CA TYR A 308 2.15 19.02 -4.17
C TYR A 308 0.63 18.78 -4.30
N ARG A 309 0.06 19.21 -5.42
CA ARG A 309 -1.37 19.04 -5.73
C ARG A 309 -1.65 18.30 -7.00
N GLY A 310 -0.76 18.32 -7.98
CA GLY A 310 -0.98 17.55 -9.19
C GLY A 310 0.23 17.47 -10.06
N LEU A 311 0.16 16.56 -11.02
CA LEU A 311 1.15 16.29 -12.02
C LEU A 311 0.54 16.62 -13.37
N GLN A 312 1.27 17.37 -14.17
CA GLN A 312 1.05 17.47 -15.61
C GLN A 312 2.18 16.75 -16.31
N CYS A 313 1.86 16.03 -17.37
CA CYS A 313 2.81 15.23 -18.12
C CYS A 313 2.63 15.43 -19.62
N TRP A 314 3.74 15.46 -20.37
CA TRP A 314 3.77 15.51 -21.83
C TRP A 314 4.81 14.55 -22.39
N HIS A 315 4.48 13.91 -23.51
CA HIS A 315 5.46 13.19 -24.33
C HIS A 315 6.26 14.15 -25.20
N GLN A 316 7.58 14.00 -25.21
CA GLN A 316 8.46 14.69 -26.15
C GLN A 316 8.97 13.69 -27.18
N TYR A 317 8.70 13.95 -28.46
CA TYR A 317 9.13 13.10 -29.57
C TYR A 317 10.22 13.75 -30.40
N ARG A 318 11.10 12.92 -30.96
CA ARG A 318 12.07 13.37 -31.97
C ARG A 318 11.34 13.65 -33.27
N SER A 319 11.47 14.86 -33.81
CA SER A 319 10.75 15.27 -35.01
C SER A 319 11.11 14.47 -36.28
N SER A 320 12.27 13.81 -36.32
CA SER A 320 12.74 13.08 -37.51
C SER A 320 12.13 11.69 -37.67
N ASP A 321 11.82 10.99 -36.57
CA ASP A 321 11.41 9.58 -36.58
C ASP A 321 10.28 9.27 -35.59
N ASN A 322 9.71 10.27 -34.92
CA ASN A 322 8.69 10.15 -33.89
C ASN A 322 9.10 9.23 -32.71
N THR A 323 10.39 9.03 -32.47
CA THR A 323 10.86 8.28 -31.29
C THR A 323 10.57 9.09 -30.04
N LEU A 324 9.98 8.47 -29.01
CA LEU A 324 9.81 9.08 -27.69
C LEU A 324 11.19 9.37 -27.09
N LEU A 325 11.48 10.65 -26.84
CA LEU A 325 12.76 11.12 -26.29
C LEU A 325 12.71 11.31 -24.78
N ASP A 326 11.61 11.88 -24.27
CA ASP A 326 11.46 12.22 -22.86
C ASP A 326 9.97 12.29 -22.50
N ILE A 327 9.69 12.20 -21.20
CA ILE A 327 8.38 12.45 -20.62
C ILE A 327 8.54 13.65 -19.70
N ILE A 328 8.06 14.83 -20.11
CA ILE A 328 8.17 16.05 -19.30
C ILE A 328 7.10 16.02 -18.23
N PHE A 329 7.51 16.17 -16.98
CA PHE A 329 6.62 16.26 -15.85
C PHE A 329 6.71 17.66 -15.21
N LYS A 330 5.55 18.23 -14.87
CA LYS A 330 5.43 19.42 -14.04
C LYS A 330 4.56 19.10 -12.84
N LEU A 331 4.99 19.51 -11.65
CA LEU A 331 4.20 19.43 -10.44
C LEU A 331 3.57 20.78 -10.15
N GLU A 332 2.28 20.79 -9.84
CA GLU A 332 1.63 21.95 -9.23
C GLU A 332 1.90 21.92 -7.73
N VAL A 333 2.40 23.05 -7.21
CA VAL A 333 2.72 23.22 -5.80
C VAL A 333 2.06 24.49 -5.28
N CYS A 334 1.35 24.39 -4.16
CA CYS A 334 0.57 25.48 -3.60
C CYS A 334 0.87 25.64 -2.11
N SER A 335 0.77 26.86 -1.59
CA SER A 335 0.94 27.10 -0.16
C SER A 335 -0.17 26.43 0.66
N LEU A 336 0.15 26.07 1.90
CA LEU A 336 -0.78 25.46 2.84
C LEU A 336 -0.66 26.09 4.24
N THR A 337 -1.68 25.88 5.06
CA THR A 337 -1.66 26.19 6.49
C THR A 337 -2.17 24.97 7.27
N SER A 338 -1.60 24.73 8.44
CA SER A 338 -2.11 23.72 9.38
C SER A 338 -2.38 24.35 10.73
N SER A 339 -3.52 24.00 11.31
CA SER A 339 -3.94 24.46 12.65
C SER A 339 -3.30 23.66 13.78
N THR A 340 -2.84 22.45 13.50
CA THR A 340 -2.19 21.56 14.48
C THR A 340 -0.67 21.55 14.32
N TYR A 341 -0.14 22.11 13.22
CA TYR A 341 1.29 22.16 12.95
C TYR A 341 1.71 23.49 12.33
N SER A 342 2.69 24.16 12.93
CA SER A 342 3.11 25.50 12.52
C SER A 342 4.03 25.55 11.29
N GLY A 343 4.36 24.42 10.65
CA GLY A 343 5.26 24.35 9.48
C GLY A 343 6.74 24.58 9.80
N LYS A 344 7.01 25.41 10.82
CA LYS A 344 8.33 25.82 11.27
C LYS A 344 9.07 24.69 11.99
N ARG A 345 10.21 24.33 11.44
CA ARG A 345 11.25 23.56 12.14
C ARG A 345 12.10 24.51 12.95
N ASP A 346 12.46 24.13 14.18
CA ASP A 346 13.40 24.89 15.02
C ASP A 346 14.86 24.80 14.51
N TRP A 347 15.07 24.13 13.37
CA TRP A 347 16.37 23.81 12.81
C TRP A 347 16.34 23.83 11.27
N LYS A 348 17.47 24.12 10.66
CA LYS A 348 17.60 24.18 9.19
C LYS A 348 17.94 22.80 8.62
N LEU A 349 17.16 22.35 7.64
CA LEU A 349 17.36 21.05 6.99
C LEU A 349 18.73 20.93 6.30
N GLU A 350 19.23 22.03 5.76
CA GLU A 350 20.53 22.10 5.06
C GLU A 350 21.72 21.90 5.99
N THR A 351 21.57 22.19 7.29
CA THR A 351 22.65 22.06 8.28
C THR A 351 22.61 20.72 9.00
N CYS A 352 21.63 19.86 8.70
CA CYS A 352 21.51 18.57 9.34
C CYS A 352 22.35 17.50 8.68
N PRO A 353 22.93 16.57 9.47
CA PRO A 353 23.62 15.43 8.91
C PRO A 353 22.64 14.62 8.05
N PRO A 354 23.11 14.01 6.96
CA PRO A 354 22.27 13.17 6.13
C PRO A 354 21.74 12.01 6.97
N CYS A 355 20.44 11.76 6.86
CA CYS A 355 19.86 10.57 7.46
C CYS A 355 20.50 9.31 6.88
N GLU A 356 21.16 8.53 7.73
CA GLU A 356 21.64 7.19 7.41
C GLU A 356 20.51 6.20 7.67
N CYS A 357 20.09 5.50 6.61
CA CYS A 357 19.03 4.53 6.67
C CYS A 357 19.60 3.17 6.25
N TYR A 358 19.61 2.20 7.17
CA TYR A 358 19.99 0.83 6.82
C TYR A 358 18.82 0.13 6.11
N CYS A 359 19.08 -0.39 4.91
CA CYS A 359 18.06 -0.97 4.03
C CYS A 359 18.16 -2.50 3.94
N GLY A 360 18.69 -3.18 4.96
CA GLY A 360 18.75 -4.64 5.04
C GLY A 360 19.84 -5.30 4.20
N ILE A 361 19.98 -4.96 2.92
CA ILE A 361 21.01 -5.53 2.04
C ILE A 361 21.77 -4.45 1.25
N GLU A 362 23.05 -4.71 1.03
CA GLU A 362 23.92 -3.88 0.20
C GLU A 362 24.01 -4.39 -1.24
N GLN A 363 23.83 -5.70 -1.42
CA GLN A 363 23.93 -6.37 -2.71
C GLN A 363 22.91 -7.51 -2.80
N CYS A 364 22.30 -7.66 -3.98
CA CYS A 364 21.34 -8.71 -4.28
C CYS A 364 22.03 -10.07 -4.52
N PRO A 365 21.31 -11.20 -4.40
CA PRO A 365 21.87 -12.53 -4.64
C PRO A 365 22.48 -12.72 -6.04
N ASN A 366 22.01 -11.96 -7.01
CA ASN A 366 22.52 -11.93 -8.39
C ASN A 366 23.74 -11.00 -8.57
N GLY A 367 24.31 -10.46 -7.49
CA GLY A 367 25.45 -9.55 -7.52
C GLY A 367 25.11 -8.09 -7.89
N ARG A 368 23.85 -7.78 -8.22
CA ARG A 368 23.43 -6.41 -8.56
C ARG A 368 23.17 -5.56 -7.32
N LEU A 369 23.23 -4.24 -7.47
CA LEU A 369 22.78 -3.32 -6.42
C LEU A 369 21.25 -3.31 -6.36
N PRO A 370 20.64 -3.39 -5.16
CA PRO A 370 19.20 -3.28 -5.02
C PRO A 370 18.71 -1.86 -5.33
N VAL A 371 17.50 -1.75 -5.88
CA VAL A 371 16.76 -0.49 -5.90
C VAL A 371 16.21 -0.26 -4.50
N LYS A 372 16.68 0.80 -3.82
CA LYS A 372 16.24 1.17 -2.47
C LYS A 372 15.21 2.28 -2.56
N ILE A 373 14.15 2.21 -1.76
CA ILE A 373 13.18 3.29 -1.54
C ILE A 373 13.29 3.69 -0.08
N THR A 374 13.80 4.90 0.15
CA THR A 374 14.09 5.41 1.51
C THR A 374 13.17 6.57 1.85
N HIS A 375 12.33 6.40 2.86
CA HIS A 375 11.55 7.48 3.48
C HIS A 375 12.34 8.13 4.59
N LYS A 376 12.45 9.45 4.56
CA LYS A 376 13.02 10.25 5.63
C LYS A 376 11.93 11.11 6.24
N HIS A 377 11.53 10.77 7.47
CA HIS A 377 10.60 11.57 8.26
C HIS A 377 11.41 12.46 9.21
N TYR A 378 11.39 13.77 8.97
CA TYR A 378 12.13 14.70 9.82
C TYR A 378 11.31 15.06 11.08
N LEU A 379 11.98 15.07 12.25
CA LEU A 379 11.31 15.44 13.50
C LEU A 379 11.19 16.96 13.64
N PRO A 380 10.06 17.52 14.10
CA PRO A 380 9.86 18.96 14.18
C PRO A 380 10.91 19.69 15.04
N SER A 381 11.29 19.10 16.18
CA SER A 381 12.08 19.75 17.24
C SER A 381 13.57 19.40 17.24
N ALA A 382 14.03 18.47 16.39
CA ALA A 382 15.41 18.03 16.39
C ALA A 382 15.92 17.69 14.99
N CYS A 383 17.21 17.93 14.80
CA CYS A 383 18.00 17.58 13.64
C CYS A 383 18.23 16.05 13.55
N SER A 384 17.14 15.32 13.43
CA SER A 384 17.06 13.86 13.45
C SER A 384 15.91 13.42 12.58
N CYS A 385 15.96 12.16 12.15
CA CYS A 385 14.98 11.61 11.26
C CYS A 385 14.68 10.15 11.56
N ASN A 386 13.42 9.80 11.39
CA ASN A 386 12.97 8.42 11.40
C ASN A 386 12.96 7.93 9.96
N CYS A 387 13.93 7.07 9.63
CA CYS A 387 14.00 6.44 8.33
C CYS A 387 13.14 5.18 8.27
N GLN A 388 12.47 4.96 7.13
CA GLN A 388 11.97 3.65 6.74
C GLN A 388 12.52 3.34 5.35
N CYS A 389 13.09 2.16 5.17
CA CYS A 389 13.67 1.79 3.88
C CYS A 389 13.13 0.43 3.42
N VAL A 390 12.88 0.34 2.12
CA VAL A 390 12.47 -0.87 1.41
C VAL A 390 13.47 -1.08 0.27
N TYR A 391 13.76 -2.33 -0.08
CA TYR A 391 14.68 -2.62 -1.17
C TYR A 391 14.10 -3.69 -2.10
N LYS A 392 14.50 -3.62 -3.37
CA LYS A 392 14.11 -4.57 -4.40
C LYS A 392 15.32 -5.02 -5.20
N CYS A 393 15.46 -6.32 -5.35
CA CYS A 393 16.42 -6.93 -6.25
C CYS A 393 15.77 -7.11 -7.62
N ILE A 394 16.30 -6.40 -8.62
CA ILE A 394 15.83 -6.43 -10.02
C ILE A 394 16.82 -7.22 -10.89
#